data_AF-A0A7S1DT63-F1
#
_entry.id   AF-A0A7S1DT63-F1
#
_cell.length_a   1.000
_cell.length_b   1.000
_cell.length_c   1.000
_cell.angle_alpha   90.00
_cell.angle_beta   90.00
_cell.angle_gamma   90.00
#
_symmetry.space_group_name_H-M   'P 1'
#
loop_
_entity.id
_entity.type
_entity.pdbx_description
1 polymer ?
#
loop_
_entity_poly.entity_id
_entity_poly.type
_entity_poly.pdbx_seq_one_letter_code
_entity_poly.pdbx_strand_id
1 'polypeptide(L)'
;TASAPSPQYYPLDVSFFKSSLDSHLLNLLWNKYWISTLSSSSLVSNREYTVKSVRDLAEKIDQADNQLSHTSRIGGYYLPSEKKAEESAVCKLNKDSTKIAIEQVQGLMTQIAKDALFNKGTKGGKSNSMVTDP
;
A
#
# COMPACT_ATOMS: atom_id res chain seq x y z
N THR A 1 -34.22 -20.41 -3.34
CA THR A 1 -33.14 -20.57 -2.35
C THR A 1 -31.81 -20.65 -3.10
N ALA A 2 -31.11 -19.52 -3.25
CA ALA A 2 -29.84 -19.49 -3.98
C ALA A 2 -28.72 -20.02 -3.06
N SER A 3 -28.25 -21.24 -3.33
CA SER A 3 -27.09 -21.83 -2.66
C SER A 3 -25.85 -21.02 -3.03
N ALA A 4 -25.11 -20.54 -2.03
CA ALA A 4 -23.79 -19.96 -2.23
C ALA A 4 -22.86 -21.00 -2.91
N PRO A 5 -21.97 -20.58 -3.82
CA PRO A 5 -21.00 -21.49 -4.42
C PRO A 5 -20.05 -21.98 -3.32
N SER A 6 -20.12 -23.27 -3.02
CA SER A 6 -19.15 -23.98 -2.20
C SER A 6 -17.76 -23.85 -2.86
N PRO A 7 -16.70 -23.52 -2.10
CA PRO A 7 -15.36 -23.39 -2.67
C PRO A 7 -14.91 -24.74 -3.22
N GLN A 8 -14.86 -24.84 -4.55
CA GLN A 8 -14.53 -26.08 -5.27
C GLN A 8 -13.03 -26.46 -5.15
N TYR A 9 -12.22 -25.61 -4.53
CA TYR A 9 -10.75 -25.73 -4.45
C TYR A 9 -10.27 -25.43 -3.03
N TYR A 10 -9.28 -26.20 -2.56
CA TYR A 10 -8.59 -25.97 -1.29
C TYR A 10 -7.20 -25.39 -1.55
N PRO A 11 -6.73 -24.43 -0.74
CA PRO A 11 -5.37 -23.90 -0.88
C PRO A 11 -4.35 -24.99 -0.55
N LEU A 12 -3.32 -25.10 -1.38
CA LEU A 12 -2.16 -25.96 -1.14
C LEU A 12 -0.99 -25.08 -0.70
N ASP A 13 -0.16 -25.62 0.19
CA ASP A 13 1.09 -24.98 0.58
C ASP A 13 2.05 -24.97 -0.62
N VAL A 14 2.27 -23.77 -1.15
CA VAL A 14 3.21 -23.57 -2.26
C VAL A 14 4.62 -23.46 -1.68
N SER A 15 5.49 -24.38 -2.07
CA SER A 15 6.92 -24.30 -1.76
C SER A 15 7.72 -24.04 -3.03
N PHE A 16 8.80 -23.29 -2.90
CA PHE A 16 9.71 -22.98 -4.00
C PHE A 16 11.03 -23.75 -3.81
N PHE A 17 11.49 -24.40 -4.87
CA PHE A 17 12.81 -25.01 -4.94
C PHE A 17 13.66 -24.26 -5.97
N LYS A 18 14.95 -24.06 -5.67
CA LYS A 18 15.93 -23.55 -6.62
C LYS A 18 17.09 -24.53 -6.73
N SER A 19 17.56 -24.79 -7.94
CA SER A 19 18.74 -25.62 -8.14
C SER A 19 20.04 -24.86 -7.83
N SER A 20 21.15 -25.60 -7.76
CA SER A 20 22.51 -25.04 -7.69
C SER A 20 22.78 -24.10 -8.88
N LEU A 21 22.37 -24.51 -10.09
CA LEU A 21 22.54 -23.73 -11.31
C LEU A 21 21.68 -22.46 -11.29
N ASP A 22 20.41 -22.56 -10.85
CA ASP A 22 19.52 -21.39 -10.73
C ASP A 22 20.11 -20.37 -9.75
N SER A 23 20.67 -20.86 -8.64
CA SER A 23 21.33 -20.01 -7.65
C SER A 23 22.53 -19.28 -8.25
N HIS A 24 23.34 -19.98 -9.05
CA HIS A 24 24.49 -19.38 -9.74
C HIS A 24 24.05 -18.35 -10.78
N LEU A 25 23.05 -18.68 -11.60
CA LEU A 25 22.51 -17.80 -12.63
C LEU A 25 21.87 -16.54 -12.02
N LEU A 26 21.07 -16.68 -10.96
CA LEU A 26 20.48 -15.54 -10.24
C LEU A 26 21.54 -14.61 -9.65
N ASN A 27 22.67 -15.15 -9.17
CA ASN A 27 23.77 -14.34 -8.67
C ASN A 27 24.43 -13.52 -9.79
N LEU A 28 24.65 -14.12 -10.96
CA LEU A 28 25.16 -13.39 -12.13
C LEU A 28 24.20 -12.31 -12.62
N LEU A 29 22.90 -12.60 -12.63
CA LEU A 29 21.86 -11.62 -12.95
C LEU A 29 21.86 -10.48 -11.93
N TRP A 30 21.94 -10.79 -10.64
CA TRP A 30 21.99 -9.77 -9.60
C TRP A 30 23.16 -8.81 -9.79
N ASN A 31 24.35 -9.34 -10.09
CA ASN A 31 25.54 -8.53 -10.38
C ASN A 31 25.36 -7.56 -11.56
N LYS A 32 24.50 -7.89 -12.53
CA LYS A 32 24.24 -7.04 -13.70
C LYS A 32 23.04 -6.10 -13.52
N TYR A 33 22.01 -6.53 -12.79
CA TYR A 33 20.70 -5.86 -12.74
C TYR A 33 20.40 -5.15 -11.42
N TRP A 34 21.29 -5.19 -10.42
CA TRP A 34 21.07 -4.54 -9.12
C TRP A 34 20.71 -3.05 -9.23
N ILE A 35 21.30 -2.33 -10.19
CA ILE A 35 21.01 -0.91 -10.45
C ILE A 35 19.56 -0.74 -10.91
N SER A 36 19.05 -1.64 -11.77
CA SER A 36 17.65 -1.61 -12.23
C SER A 36 16.69 -1.81 -11.07
N THR A 37 17.01 -2.73 -10.15
CA THR A 37 16.23 -2.94 -8.93
C THR A 37 16.22 -1.70 -8.04
N LEU A 38 17.39 -1.06 -7.84
CA LEU A 38 17.48 0.17 -7.04
C LEU A 38 16.88 1.40 -7.74
N SER A 39 16.93 1.50 -9.06
CA SER A 39 16.39 2.64 -9.80
C SER A 39 14.88 2.54 -9.98
N SER A 40 14.32 1.32 -9.95
CA SER A 40 12.87 1.09 -10.02
C SER A 40 12.11 1.82 -8.91
N SER A 41 11.04 2.53 -9.27
CA SER A 41 10.23 3.31 -8.34
C SER A 41 8.82 2.73 -8.26
N SER A 42 8.53 2.03 -7.17
CA SER A 42 7.20 1.46 -6.92
C SER A 42 6.11 2.53 -6.90
N LEU A 43 6.41 3.76 -6.45
CA LEU A 43 5.46 4.87 -6.44
C LEU A 43 5.06 5.38 -7.83
N VAL A 44 5.94 5.23 -8.82
CA VAL A 44 5.62 5.62 -10.21
C VAL A 44 4.91 4.48 -10.92
N SER A 45 5.39 3.24 -10.76
CA SER A 45 4.79 2.06 -11.40
C SER A 45 3.41 1.71 -10.84
N ASN A 46 3.15 1.97 -9.55
CA ASN A 46 1.91 1.59 -8.87
C ASN A 46 0.93 2.78 -8.68
N ARG A 47 1.15 3.89 -9.40
CA ARG A 47 0.37 5.12 -9.22
C ARG A 47 -1.12 4.91 -9.48
N GLU A 48 -1.47 4.27 -10.60
CA GLU A 48 -2.88 4.06 -10.98
C GLU A 48 -3.63 3.19 -9.97
N TYR A 49 -2.99 2.12 -9.50
CA TYR A 49 -3.53 1.27 -8.44
C TYR A 49 -3.73 2.05 -7.15
N THR A 50 -2.77 2.90 -6.77
CA THR A 50 -2.86 3.72 -5.56
C THR A 50 -4.04 4.68 -5.64
N VAL A 51 -4.19 5.40 -6.75
CA VAL A 51 -5.30 6.34 -6.97
C VAL A 51 -6.65 5.62 -6.90
N LYS A 52 -6.78 4.46 -7.56
CA LYS A 52 -7.98 3.63 -7.49
C LYS A 52 -8.24 3.15 -6.07
N SER A 53 -7.23 2.64 -5.36
CA SER A 53 -7.37 2.13 -3.99
C SER A 53 -7.80 3.21 -3.00
N VAL A 54 -7.27 4.43 -3.14
CA VAL A 54 -7.68 5.58 -2.31
C VAL A 54 -9.09 6.03 -2.64
N ARG A 55 -9.47 6.05 -3.93
CA ARG A 55 -10.85 6.36 -4.34
C ARG A 55 -11.84 5.34 -3.81
N ASP A 56 -11.55 4.05 -3.94
CA ASP A 56 -12.40 2.97 -3.44
C ASP A 56 -12.52 3.02 -1.90
N LEU A 57 -11.43 3.39 -1.20
CA LEU A 57 -11.45 3.60 0.24
C LEU A 57 -12.39 4.77 0.61
N ALA A 58 -12.35 5.89 -0.12
CA ALA A 58 -13.23 7.03 0.11
C ALA A 58 -14.71 6.65 -0.11
N GLU A 59 -15.03 5.94 -1.20
CA GLU A 59 -16.39 5.48 -1.47
C GLU A 59 -16.90 4.52 -0.38
N LYS A 60 -16.05 3.63 0.14
CA LYS A 60 -16.40 2.75 1.26
C LYS A 60 -16.66 3.52 2.55
N ILE A 61 -15.91 4.59 2.81
CA ILE A 61 -16.12 5.46 3.98
C ILE A 61 -17.48 6.15 3.88
N ASP A 62 -17.81 6.74 2.72
CA ASP A 62 -19.11 7.39 2.49
C ASP A 62 -20.28 6.40 2.64
N GLN A 63 -20.10 5.15 2.20
CA GLN A 63 -21.11 4.10 2.38
C GLN A 63 -21.30 3.72 3.86
N ALA A 64 -20.20 3.62 4.63
CA ALA A 64 -20.27 3.33 6.05
C ALA A 64 -20.95 4.47 6.83
N ASP A 65 -20.65 5.72 6.48
CA ASP A 65 -21.27 6.91 7.11
C ASP A 65 -22.77 7.01 6.77
N ASN A 66 -23.14 6.73 5.52
CA ASN A 66 -24.55 6.69 5.12
C ASN A 66 -25.33 5.58 5.87
N GLN A 67 -24.74 4.41 6.09
CA GLN A 67 -25.38 3.34 6.90
C GLN A 67 -25.61 3.80 8.35
N LEU A 68 -24.62 4.47 8.95
CA LEU A 68 -24.72 5.03 10.31
C LEU A 68 -25.80 6.13 10.40
N SER A 69 -25.93 6.97 9.39
CA SER A 69 -26.95 8.03 9.35
C SER A 69 -28.38 7.49 9.17
N HIS A 70 -28.56 6.39 8.42
CA HIS A 70 -29.85 5.75 8.20
C HIS A 70 -30.36 4.96 9.42
N THR A 71 -29.48 4.30 10.17
CA THR A 71 -29.87 3.61 11.43
C THR A 71 -30.32 4.60 12.52
N SER A 72 -29.82 5.84 12.49
CA SER A 72 -30.20 6.87 13.47
C SER A 72 -31.55 7.56 13.19
N ARG A 73 -32.16 7.36 12.02
CA ARG A 73 -33.41 8.07 11.61
C ARG A 73 -34.67 7.20 11.63
N ILE A 74 -34.54 5.87 11.74
CA ILE A 74 -35.68 4.94 11.75
C ILE A 74 -35.80 4.31 13.15
N GLY A 75 -36.46 5.04 14.05
CA GLY A 75 -37.19 4.57 15.23
C GLY A 75 -36.69 3.33 16.00
N GLY A 76 -35.90 3.56 17.07
CA GLY A 76 -36.24 3.23 18.47
C GLY A 76 -36.60 1.81 18.94
N TYR A 77 -36.92 0.81 18.12
CA TYR A 77 -37.45 -0.46 18.62
C TYR A 77 -37.00 -1.67 17.81
N TYR A 78 -36.23 -2.54 18.48
CA TYR A 78 -35.88 -3.93 18.12
C TYR A 78 -35.07 -4.18 16.84
N LEU A 79 -33.73 -4.29 16.96
CA LEU A 79 -32.95 -5.35 16.28
C LEU A 79 -31.52 -5.47 16.86
N PRO A 80 -31.13 -6.59 17.50
CA PRO A 80 -29.77 -6.79 18.02
C PRO A 80 -28.75 -7.30 16.98
N SER A 81 -29.04 -7.23 15.68
CA SER A 81 -28.23 -7.92 14.65
C SER A 81 -27.34 -7.01 13.77
N GLU A 82 -27.55 -5.70 13.73
CA GLU A 82 -26.84 -4.82 12.77
C GLU A 82 -25.53 -4.22 13.32
N LYS A 83 -25.45 -3.92 14.62
CA LYS A 83 -24.23 -3.34 15.24
C LYS A 83 -22.97 -4.19 15.03
N LYS A 84 -23.11 -5.52 14.97
CA LYS A 84 -21.99 -6.45 14.76
C LYS A 84 -21.53 -6.47 13.30
N ALA A 85 -22.42 -6.20 12.35
CA ALA A 85 -22.10 -6.10 10.93
C ALA A 85 -21.44 -4.75 10.60
N GLU A 86 -21.87 -3.68 11.27
CA GLU A 86 -21.31 -2.33 11.14
C GLU A 86 -19.91 -2.21 11.77
N GLU A 87 -19.69 -2.73 12.98
CA GLU A 87 -18.35 -2.82 13.59
C GLU A 87 -17.39 -3.65 12.72
N SER A 88 -17.91 -4.67 12.04
CA SER A 88 -17.17 -5.47 11.05
C SER A 88 -16.84 -4.67 9.78
N ALA A 89 -17.71 -3.76 9.33
CA ALA A 89 -17.46 -2.89 8.18
C ALA A 89 -16.38 -1.85 8.46
N VAL A 90 -16.43 -1.18 9.63
CA VAL A 90 -15.40 -0.23 10.07
C VAL A 90 -14.05 -0.94 10.29
N CYS A 91 -14.07 -2.15 10.86
CA CYS A 91 -12.87 -2.97 11.03
C CYS A 91 -12.24 -3.36 9.68
N LYS A 92 -13.04 -3.68 8.66
CA LYS A 92 -12.54 -3.92 7.29
C LYS A 92 -11.96 -2.65 6.67
N LEU A 93 -12.62 -1.50 6.82
CA LEU A 93 -12.12 -0.20 6.37
C LEU A 93 -10.75 0.14 6.99
N ASN A 94 -10.59 -0.09 8.30
CA ASN A 94 -9.30 0.13 8.97
C ASN A 94 -8.19 -0.77 8.41
N LYS A 95 -8.50 -2.03 8.11
CA LYS A 95 -7.53 -2.96 7.49
C LYS A 95 -7.14 -2.50 6.09
N ASP A 96 -8.11 -2.13 5.26
CA ASP A 96 -7.87 -1.63 3.90
C ASP A 96 -7.02 -0.35 3.93
N SER A 97 -7.37 0.59 4.80
CA SER A 97 -6.61 1.84 5.00
C SER A 97 -5.17 1.58 5.45
N THR A 98 -4.98 0.68 6.42
CA THR A 98 -3.64 0.32 6.92
C THR A 98 -2.78 -0.33 5.83
N LYS A 99 -3.37 -1.22 5.01
CA LYS A 99 -2.67 -1.83 3.88
C LYS A 99 -2.20 -0.78 2.88
N ILE A 100 -3.07 0.14 2.49
CA ILE A 100 -2.73 1.23 1.57
C ILE A 100 -1.60 2.08 2.16
N ALA A 101 -1.69 2.45 3.44
CA ALA A 101 -0.67 3.26 4.11
C ALA A 101 0.71 2.57 4.12
N ILE A 102 0.78 1.27 4.41
CA ILE A 102 2.04 0.50 4.40
C ILE A 102 2.68 0.53 3.01
N GLU A 103 1.90 0.32 1.95
CA GLU A 103 2.41 0.35 0.57
C GLU A 103 2.97 1.74 0.19
N GLN A 104 2.30 2.81 0.60
CA GLN A 104 2.78 4.18 0.37
C GLN A 104 4.07 4.47 1.15
N VAL A 105 4.13 4.07 2.43
CA VAL A 105 5.32 4.23 3.28
C VAL A 105 6.52 3.48 2.70
N GLN A 106 6.33 2.26 2.21
CA GLN A 106 7.41 1.49 1.59
C GLN A 106 7.93 2.17 0.31
N GLY A 107 7.04 2.74 -0.49
CA GLY A 107 7.41 3.53 -1.66
C GLY A 107 8.18 4.79 -1.31
N LEU A 108 7.74 5.53 -0.29
CA LEU A 108 8.40 6.75 0.19
C LEU A 108 9.77 6.46 0.81
N MET A 109 9.89 5.41 1.62
CA MET A 109 11.15 4.97 2.20
C MET A 109 12.20 4.69 1.11
N THR A 110 11.77 4.07 0.01
CA THR A 110 12.62 3.82 -1.16
C THR A 110 13.08 5.12 -1.83
N GLN A 111 12.22 6.14 -1.93
CA GLN A 111 12.59 7.45 -2.45
C GLN A 111 13.56 8.20 -1.52
N ILE A 112 13.31 8.19 -0.21
CA ILE A 112 14.18 8.83 0.79
C ILE A 112 15.57 8.19 0.76
N ALA A 113 15.64 6.86 0.67
CA ALA A 113 16.92 6.16 0.55
C ALA A 113 17.68 6.57 -0.73
N LYS A 114 17.00 6.66 -1.88
CA LYS A 114 17.63 7.15 -3.13
C LYS A 114 18.11 8.59 -3.02
N ASP A 115 17.29 9.47 -2.44
CA ASP A 115 17.65 10.88 -2.27
C ASP A 115 18.86 11.02 -1.34
N ALA A 116 18.90 10.29 -0.23
CA ALA A 116 20.02 10.29 0.70
C ALA A 116 21.32 9.74 0.08
N LEU A 117 21.23 8.70 -0.75
CA LEU A 117 22.39 8.07 -1.37
C LEU A 117 22.94 8.85 -2.58
N PHE A 118 22.07 9.44 -3.40
CA PHE A 118 22.46 9.97 -4.72
C PHE A 118 22.31 11.50 -4.84
N ASN A 119 21.44 12.15 -4.08
CA ASN A 119 21.19 13.59 -4.19
C ASN A 119 21.89 14.45 -3.13
N LYS A 120 22.47 13.87 -2.07
CA LYS A 120 23.17 14.65 -1.03
C LYS A 120 24.52 15.22 -1.50
N GLY A 121 25.16 14.63 -2.52
CA GLY A 121 26.44 15.10 -3.05
C GLY A 121 26.37 16.33 -3.97
N THR A 122 25.17 16.71 -4.44
CA THR A 122 25.00 17.82 -5.41
C THR A 122 24.62 19.16 -4.78
N LYS A 123 24.33 19.19 -3.47
CA LYS A 123 23.97 20.43 -2.73
C LYS A 123 25.15 21.08 -1.97
N GLY A 124 26.38 20.62 -2.19
CA GLY A 124 27.58 21.25 -1.63
C GLY A 124 28.29 22.08 -2.69
N GLY A 125 27.96 23.37 -2.84
CA GLY A 125 28.71 24.24 -3.74
C GLY A 125 28.09 25.56 -4.20
N LYS A 126 27.36 26.28 -3.35
CA LYS A 126 27.30 27.76 -3.44
C LYS A 126 27.34 28.31 -2.02
N SER A 127 28.55 28.41 -1.49
CA SER A 127 28.84 29.23 -0.32
C SER A 127 28.50 30.67 -0.65
N ASN A 128 27.63 31.27 0.17
CA ASN A 128 27.44 32.71 0.22
C ASN A 128 28.81 33.39 0.39
N SER A 129 29.24 34.17 -0.59
CA SER A 129 30.13 35.30 -0.33
C SER A 129 29.25 36.55 -0.25
N MET A 130 28.57 36.70 0.87
CA MET A 130 28.09 38.02 1.27
C MET A 130 29.28 38.70 1.96
N VAL A 131 30.08 39.40 1.17
CA VAL A 131 31.08 40.34 1.67
C VAL A 131 30.31 41.45 2.37
N THR A 132 30.55 41.60 3.66
CA THR A 132 30.07 42.71 4.48
C THR A 132 30.99 43.91 4.28
N ASP A 133 30.39 45.06 3.96
CA ASP A 133 30.98 46.42 4.05
C ASP A 133 31.49 46.71 5.48
N PRO A 134 32.38 47.71 5.66
CA PRO A 134 31.98 49.13 5.64
C PRO A 134 32.57 49.98 4.50
#